data_AF-A0AAV0UEA1-F1
#
_entry.id   AF-A0AAV0UEA1-F1
#
_cell.length_a   1.000
_cell.length_b   1.000
_cell.length_c   1.000
_cell.angle_alpha   90.00
_cell.angle_beta   90.00
_cell.angle_gamma   90.00
#
_symmetry.space_group_name_H-M   'P 1'
#
loop_
_entity.id
_entity.type
_entity.pdbx_description
1 polymer ?
#
loop_
_entity_poly.entity_id
_entity_poly.type
_entity_poly.pdbx_seq_one_letter_code
_entity_poly.pdbx_strand_id
1 'polypeptide(L)'
;MRTLVVEYWDRTDECLERKWAHMDMVDRMFNSREELILATTLRHKETVLEPNMFPYDTPKGINHWTLWSRHEMNHAEIEEFVCNWIRENAPQVERWNYDENLSRSIDIFHVHVYLKEKETR
;
A
#
# COMPACT_ATOMS: atom_id res chain seq x y z
N MET A 1 2.37 12.71 -11.23
CA MET A 1 3.79 12.44 -11.56
C MET A 1 4.47 11.85 -10.33
N ARG A 2 5.50 11.00 -10.51
CA ARG A 2 6.26 10.40 -9.40
C ARG A 2 7.26 11.40 -8.80
N THR A 3 6.76 12.38 -8.06
CA THR A 3 7.54 13.55 -7.58
C THR A 3 7.41 13.80 -6.08
N LEU A 4 6.68 12.94 -5.34
CA LEU A 4 6.60 13.05 -3.89
C LEU A 4 7.92 12.62 -3.25
N VAL A 5 8.48 13.43 -2.36
CA VAL A 5 9.65 13.05 -1.57
C VAL A 5 9.16 12.16 -0.43
N VAL A 6 9.67 10.94 -0.37
CA VAL A 6 9.35 9.98 0.70
C VAL A 6 10.42 10.09 1.77
N GLU A 7 9.99 10.34 2.99
CA GLU A 7 10.83 10.35 4.18
C GLU A 7 10.54 9.09 5.01
N TYR A 8 11.26 8.93 6.12
CA TYR A 8 10.95 7.87 7.06
C TYR A 8 9.72 8.24 7.89
N TRP A 9 8.64 7.46 7.78
CA TRP A 9 7.42 7.61 8.55
C TRP A 9 7.09 6.32 9.30
N ASP A 10 6.89 6.45 10.61
CA ASP A 10 6.46 5.33 11.46
C ASP A 10 4.93 5.25 11.53
N ARG A 11 4.42 4.21 12.21
CA ARG A 11 3.02 4.14 12.62
C ARG A 11 2.88 4.79 13.99
N THR A 12 1.70 5.33 14.27
CA THR A 12 1.33 5.66 15.65
C THR A 12 1.26 4.38 16.50
N ASP A 13 1.44 4.52 17.81
CA ASP A 13 1.35 3.38 18.75
C ASP A 13 0.00 2.66 18.63
N GLU A 14 -1.10 3.40 18.55
CA GLU A 14 -2.45 2.83 18.37
C GLU A 14 -2.57 2.03 17.06
N CYS A 15 -2.03 2.56 15.95
CA CYS A 15 -2.04 1.87 14.66
C CYS A 15 -1.19 0.60 14.72
N LEU A 16 -0.07 0.65 15.43
CA LEU A 16 0.82 -0.49 15.63
C LEU A 16 0.14 -1.57 16.49
N GLU A 17 -0.53 -1.22 17.58
CA GLU A 17 -1.31 -2.15 18.41
C GLU A 17 -2.41 -2.85 17.60
N ARG A 18 -3.17 -2.08 16.81
CA ARG A 18 -4.19 -2.64 15.91
C ARG A 18 -3.60 -3.57 14.86
N LYS A 19 -2.42 -3.24 14.33
CA LYS A 19 -1.68 -4.10 13.41
C LYS A 19 -1.34 -5.42 14.08
N TRP A 20 -0.72 -5.39 15.26
CA TRP A 20 -0.34 -6.63 15.97
C TRP A 20 -1.54 -7.49 16.32
N ALA A 21 -2.62 -6.90 16.84
CA ALA A 21 -3.84 -7.63 17.14
C ALA A 21 -4.46 -8.29 15.89
N HIS A 22 -4.39 -7.61 14.74
CA HIS A 22 -4.82 -8.19 13.48
C HIS A 22 -3.92 -9.33 13.03
N MET A 23 -2.58 -9.17 13.09
CA MET A 23 -1.66 -10.24 12.72
C MET A 23 -1.87 -11.49 13.59
N ASP A 24 -2.03 -11.31 14.90
CA ASP A 24 -2.32 -12.41 15.84
C ASP A 24 -3.63 -13.13 15.50
N MET A 25 -4.65 -12.39 15.09
CA MET A 25 -5.93 -12.96 14.65
C MET A 25 -5.76 -13.74 13.34
N VAL A 26 -5.03 -13.21 12.37
CA VAL A 26 -4.77 -13.88 11.09
C VAL A 26 -3.99 -15.16 11.31
N ASP A 27 -2.91 -15.11 12.09
CA ASP A 27 -2.05 -16.27 12.38
C ASP A 27 -2.80 -17.38 13.15
N ARG A 28 -3.93 -17.07 13.81
CA ARG A 28 -4.82 -18.06 14.47
C ARG A 28 -5.88 -18.64 13.54
N MET A 29 -6.35 -17.88 12.56
CA MET A 29 -7.51 -18.25 11.73
C MET A 29 -7.15 -18.79 10.35
N PHE A 30 -5.96 -18.47 9.85
CA PHE A 30 -5.49 -18.85 8.52
C PHE A 30 -4.16 -19.58 8.61
N ASN A 31 -3.83 -20.39 7.59
CA ASN A 31 -2.56 -21.10 7.57
C ASN A 31 -1.39 -20.15 7.26
N SER A 32 -1.67 -19.04 6.58
CA SER A 32 -0.71 -18.00 6.25
C SER A 32 -1.40 -16.66 5.98
N ARG A 33 -0.64 -15.57 6.05
CA ARG A 33 -1.13 -14.21 5.74
C ARG A 33 -1.35 -14.07 4.23
N GLU A 34 -0.54 -14.75 3.45
CA GLU A 34 -0.61 -14.87 1.99
C GLU A 34 -1.93 -15.49 1.54
N GLU A 35 -2.38 -16.56 2.20
CA GLU A 35 -3.68 -17.19 1.95
C GLU A 35 -4.82 -16.18 2.09
N LEU A 36 -4.81 -15.39 3.17
CA LEU A 36 -5.81 -14.35 3.38
C LEU A 36 -5.77 -13.30 2.26
N ILE A 37 -4.60 -12.82 1.87
CA ILE A 37 -4.43 -11.80 0.82
C ILE A 37 -4.93 -12.33 -0.53
N LEU A 38 -4.59 -13.56 -0.89
CA LEU A 38 -5.06 -14.22 -2.13
C LEU A 38 -6.56 -14.46 -2.13
N ALA A 39 -7.14 -14.78 -0.97
CA ALA A 39 -8.58 -15.02 -0.80
C ALA A 39 -9.41 -13.72 -0.74
N THR A 40 -8.79 -12.58 -0.39
CA THR A 40 -9.46 -11.29 -0.19
C THR A 40 -8.98 -10.23 -1.18
N THR A 41 -7.89 -9.52 -0.88
CA THR A 41 -7.35 -8.41 -1.69
C THR A 41 -7.14 -8.79 -3.15
N LEU A 42 -6.47 -9.92 -3.42
CA LEU A 42 -6.15 -10.40 -4.77
C LEU A 42 -7.18 -11.42 -5.31
N ARG A 43 -8.38 -11.47 -4.72
CA ARG A 43 -9.42 -12.40 -5.16
C ARG A 43 -9.88 -12.03 -6.57
N HIS A 44 -9.58 -12.91 -7.53
CA HIS A 44 -9.89 -12.72 -8.96
C HIS A 44 -9.22 -11.49 -9.61
N LYS A 45 -8.16 -10.96 -8.99
CA LYS A 45 -7.43 -9.80 -9.50
C LYS A 45 -5.94 -10.11 -9.52
N GLU A 46 -5.26 -9.66 -10.57
CA GLU A 46 -3.80 -9.81 -10.70
C GLU A 46 -3.03 -8.77 -9.90
N THR A 47 -3.51 -7.52 -9.92
CA THR A 47 -2.87 -6.39 -9.23
C THR A 47 -3.94 -5.47 -8.64
N VAL A 48 -3.72 -4.99 -7.41
CA VAL A 48 -4.64 -4.12 -6.67
C VAL A 48 -3.88 -3.02 -5.97
N LEU A 49 -4.37 -1.79 -6.06
CA LEU A 49 -3.94 -0.67 -5.24
C LEU A 49 -5.07 -0.31 -4.27
N GLU A 50 -4.82 -0.42 -2.97
CA GLU A 50 -5.82 -0.17 -1.91
C GLU A 50 -5.23 0.64 -0.74
N PRO A 51 -6.05 1.34 0.07
CA PRO A 51 -5.55 2.01 1.26
C PRO A 51 -4.88 1.00 2.19
N ASN A 52 -3.73 1.36 2.76
CA ASN A 52 -3.06 0.46 3.69
C ASN A 52 -3.92 0.31 4.95
N MET A 53 -4.21 -0.93 5.36
CA MET A 53 -5.03 -1.22 6.55
C MET A 53 -4.41 -0.64 7.84
N PHE A 54 -3.07 -0.54 7.87
CA PHE A 54 -2.28 0.02 8.97
C PHE A 54 -1.34 1.10 8.41
N PRO A 55 -1.89 2.29 8.08
CA PRO A 55 -1.13 3.33 7.41
C PRO A 55 -0.02 3.90 8.30
N TYR A 56 0.97 4.53 7.67
CA TYR A 56 1.99 5.29 8.38
C TYR A 56 1.40 6.64 8.79
N ASP A 57 1.95 7.24 9.83
CA ASP A 57 1.63 8.59 10.27
C ASP A 57 2.31 9.60 9.34
N THR A 58 1.73 9.74 8.15
CA THR A 58 2.26 10.61 7.10
C THR A 58 1.81 12.05 7.28
N PRO A 59 2.58 13.05 6.78
CA PRO A 59 2.16 14.44 6.78
C PRO A 59 0.77 14.67 6.17
N LYS A 60 0.11 15.75 6.59
CA LYS A 60 -1.26 16.08 6.18
C LYS A 60 -1.43 16.03 4.66
N GLY A 61 -2.46 15.31 4.22
CA GLY A 61 -2.85 15.17 2.81
C GLY A 61 -2.00 14.17 2.01
N ILE A 62 -1.03 13.50 2.65
CA ILE A 62 -0.41 12.28 2.11
C ILE A 62 -1.21 11.10 2.65
N ASN A 63 -1.57 10.16 1.77
CA ASN A 63 -2.25 8.94 2.12
C ASN A 63 -1.34 7.74 1.81
N HIS A 64 -1.31 6.76 2.72
CA HIS A 64 -0.55 5.53 2.56
C HIS A 64 -1.43 4.40 2.00
N TRP A 65 -1.04 3.88 0.83
CA TRP A 65 -1.66 2.80 0.08
C TRP A 65 -0.69 1.62 -0.08
N THR A 66 -1.23 0.44 -0.38
CA THR A 66 -0.44 -0.73 -0.73
C THR A 66 -0.80 -1.18 -2.14
N LEU A 67 0.22 -1.29 -2.99
CA LEU A 67 0.11 -2.01 -4.25
C LEU A 67 0.42 -3.47 -4.01
N TRP A 68 -0.50 -4.37 -4.34
CA TRP A 68 -0.34 -5.81 -4.30
C TRP A 68 -0.32 -6.37 -5.72
N SER A 69 0.52 -7.38 -5.98
CA SER A 69 0.48 -8.14 -7.24
C SER A 69 0.78 -9.61 -7.02
N ARG A 70 0.22 -10.45 -7.89
CA ARG A 70 0.51 -11.89 -7.97
C ARG A 70 1.87 -12.19 -8.62
N HIS A 71 2.45 -11.21 -9.30
CA HIS A 71 3.75 -11.32 -9.95
C HIS A 71 4.69 -10.23 -9.44
N GLU A 72 5.99 -10.51 -9.48
CA GLU A 72 7.01 -9.50 -9.20
C GLU A 72 6.92 -8.40 -10.26
N MET A 73 6.87 -7.14 -9.83
CA MET A 73 6.82 -5.98 -10.73
C MET A 73 8.12 -5.19 -10.63
N ASN A 74 8.63 -4.78 -11.79
CA ASN A 74 9.75 -3.85 -11.85
C ASN A 74 9.27 -2.38 -11.74
N HIS A 75 10.22 -1.44 -11.65
CA HIS A 75 9.92 -0.02 -11.49
C HIS A 75 8.98 0.53 -12.57
N ALA A 76 9.17 0.17 -13.84
CA ALA A 76 8.35 0.67 -14.95
C ALA A 76 6.91 0.13 -14.87
N GLU A 77 6.74 -1.14 -14.50
CA GLU A 77 5.42 -1.75 -14.33
C GLU A 77 4.64 -1.11 -13.17
N ILE A 78 5.32 -0.81 -12.05
CA ILE A 78 4.73 -0.10 -10.92
C ILE A 78 4.29 1.31 -11.34
N GLU A 79 5.17 2.04 -12.02
CA GLU A 79 4.88 3.41 -12.47
C GLU A 79 3.71 3.47 -13.44
N GLU A 80 3.69 2.58 -14.43
CA GLU A 80 2.58 2.48 -15.38
C GLU A 80 1.27 2.18 -14.67
N PHE A 81 1.24 1.16 -13.81
CA PHE A 81 0.03 0.75 -13.09
C PHE A 81 -0.50 1.88 -12.21
N VAL A 82 0.35 2.47 -11.36
CA VAL A 82 -0.07 3.53 -10.43
C VAL A 82 -0.51 4.78 -11.19
N CYS A 83 0.18 5.16 -12.26
CA CYS A 83 -0.24 6.31 -13.07
C CYS A 83 -1.59 6.09 -13.75
N ASN A 84 -1.83 4.90 -14.32
CA ASN A 84 -3.12 4.57 -14.93
C ASN A 84 -4.23 4.58 -13.87
N TRP A 85 -3.99 3.92 -12.73
CA TRP A 85 -4.95 3.87 -11.62
C TRP A 85 -5.31 5.27 -11.11
N ILE A 86 -4.32 6.15 -10.90
CA ILE A 86 -4.55 7.52 -10.44
C ILE A 86 -5.41 8.30 -11.44
N ARG A 87 -5.14 8.20 -12.75
CA ARG A 87 -5.92 8.91 -13.77
C ARG A 87 -7.39 8.50 -13.76
N GLU A 88 -7.68 7.23 -13.50
CA GLU A 88 -9.03 6.67 -13.52
C GLU A 88 -9.78 6.86 -12.19
N ASN A 89 -9.09 6.71 -11.05
CA ASN A 89 -9.72 6.55 -9.74
C ASN A 89 -9.47 7.72 -8.79
N ALA A 90 -8.38 8.47 -8.96
CA ALA A 90 -7.99 9.53 -8.04
C ALA A 90 -7.37 10.75 -8.76
N PRO A 91 -8.10 11.38 -9.70
CA PRO A 91 -7.58 12.50 -10.50
C PRO A 91 -7.20 13.73 -9.67
N GLN A 92 -7.62 13.80 -8.39
CA GLN A 92 -7.23 14.83 -7.44
C GLN A 92 -5.80 14.70 -6.91
N VAL A 93 -5.14 13.54 -7.10
CA VAL A 93 -3.76 13.31 -6.66
C VAL A 93 -2.80 14.14 -7.51
N GLU A 94 -2.00 14.98 -6.86
CA GLU A 94 -1.01 15.83 -7.53
C GLU A 94 0.33 15.10 -7.70
N ARG A 95 0.78 14.47 -6.62
CA ARG A 95 2.10 13.83 -6.52
C ARG A 95 1.94 12.47 -5.89
N TRP A 96 2.77 11.56 -6.32
CA TRP A 96 2.87 10.25 -5.70
C TRP A 96 4.31 9.77 -5.69
N ASN A 97 4.60 8.77 -4.88
CA ASN A 97 5.82 7.98 -4.94
C ASN A 97 5.59 6.64 -4.22
N TYR A 98 6.56 5.74 -4.24
CA TYR A 98 6.52 4.49 -3.52
C TYR A 98 7.89 4.18 -2.92
N ASP A 99 7.91 3.38 -1.85
CA ASP A 99 9.14 2.76 -1.33
C ASP A 99 9.13 1.25 -1.57
N GLU A 100 10.33 0.71 -1.77
CA GLU A 100 10.55 -0.73 -1.82
C GLU A 100 10.60 -1.21 -0.38
N ASN A 101 9.62 -2.03 0.02
CA ASN A 101 9.54 -2.57 1.36
C ASN A 101 10.74 -3.52 1.61
N LEU A 102 11.87 -2.97 2.08
CA LEU A 102 13.16 -3.65 2.22
C LEU A 102 13.10 -4.85 3.19
N SER A 103 12.08 -4.91 4.06
CA SER A 103 11.80 -6.05 4.94
C SER A 103 10.39 -6.59 4.70
N ARG A 104 10.26 -7.44 3.68
CA ARG A 104 9.01 -8.17 3.43
C ARG A 104 8.77 -9.21 4.53
N SER A 105 7.64 -9.08 5.22
CA SER A 105 7.12 -10.11 6.15
C SER A 105 6.03 -10.99 5.51
N ILE A 106 5.74 -10.74 4.23
CA ILE A 106 4.75 -11.42 3.41
C ILE A 106 5.39 -11.72 2.06
N ASP A 107 5.31 -12.98 1.61
CA ASP A 107 5.91 -13.48 0.36
C ASP A 107 4.97 -13.36 -0.84
N ILE A 108 4.35 -12.19 -0.97
CA ILE A 108 3.57 -11.76 -2.13
C ILE A 108 4.09 -10.38 -2.51
N PHE A 109 4.17 -10.10 -3.82
CA PHE A 109 4.65 -8.79 -4.26
C PHE A 109 3.77 -7.67 -3.69
N HIS A 110 4.41 -6.78 -2.94
CA HIS A 110 3.80 -5.53 -2.51
C HIS A 110 4.82 -4.40 -2.34
N VAL A 111 4.34 -3.17 -2.52
CA VAL A 111 5.07 -1.92 -2.25
C VAL A 111 4.16 -0.89 -1.59
N HIS A 112 4.74 0.00 -0.79
CA HIS A 112 4.02 1.10 -0.15
C HIS A 112 3.94 2.28 -1.11
N VAL A 113 2.74 2.71 -1.46
CA VAL A 113 2.47 3.82 -2.37
C VAL A 113 1.91 5.00 -1.58
N TYR A 114 2.45 6.19 -1.81
CA TYR A 114 2.05 7.41 -1.14
C TYR A 114 1.41 8.36 -2.14
N LEU A 115 0.18 8.78 -1.85
CA LEU A 115 -0.60 9.67 -2.71
C LEU A 115 -0.82 11.00 -1.99
N LYS A 116 -0.29 12.11 -2.53
CA LYS A 116 -0.53 13.47 -2.04
C LYS A 116 -1.64 14.12 -2.85
N GLU A 117 -2.74 14.42 -2.17
CA GLU A 117 -3.86 15.16 -2.75
C GLU A 117 -3.59 16.66 -2.76
N LYS A 118 -4.24 17.37 -3.68
CA LYS A 118 -4.27 18.84 -3.68
C LYS A 118 -4.93 19.32 -2.39
N GLU A 119 -4.32 20.31 -1.75
CA GLU A 119 -4.98 21.00 -0.64
C GLU A 119 -6.17 21.80 -1.20
N THR A 120 -7.37 21.39 -0.83
CA THR A 120 -8.57 22.20 -1.06
C THR A 120 -8.44 23.45 -0.19
N ARG A 121 -8.30 24.61 -0.84
CA ARG A 121 -8.34 25.92 -0.19
C ARG A 121 -9.72 26.20 0.39
#